data_AF-A0AAD8FH94-F1
#
_entry.id   AF-A0AAD8FH94-F1
#
_cell.length_a   1.000
_cell.length_b   1.000
_cell.length_c   1.000
_cell.angle_alpha   90.00
_cell.angle_beta   90.00
_cell.angle_gamma   90.00
#
_symmetry.space_group_name_H-M   'P 1'
#
loop_
_entity.id
_entity.type
_entity.pdbx_description
1 polymer ?
#
loop_
_entity_poly.entity_id
_entity_poly.type
_entity_poly.pdbx_seq_one_letter_code
_entity_poly.pdbx_strand_id
1 'polypeptide(L)' 'QVILDNKTLDVKEVMDTWILQMNYPLVTVTRDDNSNATLRVQQERFLLNPNAADPGKYTSPF' A
#
# COMPACT_ATOMS: atom_id res chain seq x y z
N GLN A 1 -21.82 -2.32 -2.29
CA GLN A 1 -21.16 -1.00 -2.24
C GLN A 1 -21.32 -0.48 -0.82
N VAL A 2 -20.22 -0.17 -0.15
CA VAL A 2 -20.24 0.44 1.19
C VAL A 2 -19.80 1.89 1.02
N ILE A 3 -20.61 2.82 1.53
CA ILE A 3 -20.31 4.26 1.46
C ILE A 3 -19.42 4.59 2.66
N LEU A 4 -18.17 4.98 2.39
CA LEU A 4 -17.32 5.68 3.35
C LEU A 4 -17.11 7.07 2.76
N ASP A 5 -17.56 8.10 3.47
CA ASP A 5 -17.29 9.52 3.20
C ASP A 5 -17.66 10.03 1.79
N ASN A 6 -18.93 9.87 1.39
CA ASN A 6 -19.49 10.40 0.12
C ASN A 6 -18.72 9.98 -1.15
N LYS A 7 -17.85 8.96 -1.05
CA LYS A 7 -17.18 8.28 -2.15
C LYS A 7 -17.71 6.86 -2.22
N THR A 8 -18.10 6.44 -3.41
CA THR A 8 -18.36 5.03 -3.72
C THR A 8 -17.02 4.32 -3.75
N LEU A 9 -16.68 3.60 -2.68
CA LEU A 9 -15.52 2.73 -2.65
C LEU A 9 -15.86 1.44 -3.40
N ASP A 10 -15.15 1.15 -4.48
CA ASP A 10 -15.23 -0.17 -5.09
C ASP A 10 -14.41 -1.15 -4.23
N VAL A 11 -15.12 -1.86 -3.35
CA VAL A 11 -14.54 -2.88 -2.48
C VAL A 11 -13.85 -3.97 -3.30
N LYS A 12 -14.31 -4.22 -4.54
CA LYS A 12 -13.66 -5.20 -5.42
C LYS A 12 -12.25 -4.74 -5.78
N GLU A 13 -12.08 -3.49 -6.19
CA GLU A 13 -10.78 -2.92 -6.56
C GLU A 13 -9.80 -2.95 -5.37
N VAL A 14 -10.27 -2.59 -4.17
CA VAL A 14 -9.47 -2.71 -2.94
C VAL A 14 -9.07 -4.15 -2.71
N MET A 15 -10.01 -5.10 -2.75
CA MET A 15 -9.73 -6.50 -2.47
C MET A 15 -8.85 -7.16 -3.52
N ASP A 16 -8.93 -6.74 -4.78
CA ASP A 16 -8.05 -7.21 -5.86
C ASP A 16 -6.57 -6.96 -5.51
N THR A 17 -6.24 -5.83 -4.86
CA THR A 17 -4.86 -5.55 -4.37
C THR A 17 -4.41 -6.48 -3.24
N TRP A 18 -5.35 -7.04 -2.45
CA TRP A 18 -5.04 -7.94 -1.33
C TRP A 18 -4.99 -9.42 -1.72
N ILE A 19 -5.76 -9.83 -2.73
CA ILE A 19 -5.92 -11.26 -3.07
C ILE A 19 -5.16 -11.68 -4.33
N LEU A 20 -4.87 -10.75 -5.26
CA LEU A 20 -4.18 -11.07 -6.52
C LEU A 20 -2.68 -10.78 -6.46
N GLN A 21 -2.22 -10.00 -5.47
CA GLN A 21 -0.82 -9.68 -5.27
C GLN A 21 -0.19 -10.66 -4.27
N MET A 22 0.98 -11.21 -4.61
CA MET A 22 1.73 -12.06 -3.68
C MET A 22 2.60 -11.20 -2.75
N ASN A 23 2.47 -11.45 -1.44
CA ASN A 23 3.10 -10.77 -0.28
C ASN A 23 2.19 -9.73 0.42
N TYR A 24 2.71 -9.14 1.49
CA TYR A 24 2.09 -8.07 2.26
C TYR A 24 2.86 -6.74 2.09
N PRO A 25 2.17 -5.59 2.19
CA PRO A 25 2.81 -4.29 2.12
C PRO A 25 3.55 -3.93 3.43
N LEU A 26 4.67 -3.21 3.29
CA LEU A 26 5.34 -2.49 4.37
C LEU A 26 4.86 -1.04 4.35
N VAL A 27 4.36 -0.56 5.49
CA VAL A 27 3.93 0.84 5.66
C VAL A 27 4.93 1.56 6.58
N THR A 28 5.60 2.57 6.05
CA THR A 28 6.52 3.41 6.80
C THR A 28 5.85 4.72 7.14
N VAL A 29 5.78 5.03 8.43
CA VAL A 29 5.24 6.29 8.94
C VAL A 29 6.39 7.09 9.53
N THR A 30 6.65 8.27 8.95
CA THR A 30 7.65 9.23 9.46
C THR A 30 6.91 10.43 10.01
N ARG A 31 7.22 10.80 11.25
CA ARG A 31 6.71 12.02 11.88
C ARG A 31 7.75 13.12 11.73
N ASP A 32 7.32 14.27 11.22
CA ASP A 32 8.16 15.47 11.24
C ASP A 32 7.84 16.27 12.51
N ASP A 33 8.76 16.23 13.47
CA ASP A 33 8.59 16.88 14.77
C ASP A 33 8.74 18.42 14.69
N ASN A 34 9.27 18.94 13.57
CA ASN A 34 9.52 20.38 13.38
C ASN A 34 8.38 21.10 12.63
N SER A 35 7.48 20.38 11.95
CA SER A 35 6.40 20.96 11.16
C SER A 35 5.04 20.45 11.61
N ASN A 36 4.41 21.19 12.54
CA ASN A 36 2.97 21.19 12.80
C ASN A 36 2.26 19.81 12.80
N ALA A 37 2.90 18.79 13.40
CA ALA A 37 2.40 17.42 13.49
C ALA A 37 2.12 16.72 12.14
N THR A 38 2.93 16.97 11.11
CA THR A 38 2.79 16.30 9.81
C THR A 38 3.29 14.86 9.86
N LEU A 39 2.47 13.91 9.38
CA LEU A 39 2.84 12.51 9.20
C LEU A 39 3.03 12.21 7.71
N ARG A 40 4.21 11.68 7.35
CA ARG A 40 4.49 11.15 6.02
C ARG A 40 4.32 9.65 6.05
N VAL A 41 3.39 9.14 5.25
CA VAL A 41 3.10 7.71 5.12
C VAL A 41 3.51 7.24 3.73
N GLN A 42 4.26 6.14 3.67
CA GLN A 42 4.70 5.52 2.43
C GLN A 42 4.43 4.01 2.49
N GLN A 43 4.01 3.43 1.36
CA GLN A 43 3.74 2.01 1.23
C GLN A 43 4.61 1.41 0.12
N GLU A 44 5.28 0.30 0.42
CA GLU A 44 6.07 -0.48 -0.54
C GLU A 44 5.91 -1.98 -0.28
N ARG A 45 6.40 -2.82 -1.19
CA ARG A 45 6.35 -4.29 -1.03
C ARG A 45 7.38 -4.73 0.01
N PHE A 46 6.97 -5.54 0.99
CA PHE A 46 7.92 -6.12 1.93
C PHE A 46 8.78 -7.20 1.27
N LEU A 47 10.10 -7.07 1.39
CA LEU A 47 11.10 -8.04 0.94
C LEU A 47 12.00 -8.45 2.13
N LEU A 48 12.21 -9.75 2.32
CA LEU A 48 13.10 -10.26 3.38
C LEU A 48 14.56 -9.80 3.19
N ASN A 49 14.99 -9.73 1.93
CA ASN A 49 16.24 -9.07 1.55
C ASN A 49 15.88 -7.80 0.77
N PRO A 50 16.18 -6.59 1.29
CA PRO A 50 15.89 -5.33 0.62
C PRO A 50 16.54 -5.19 -0.77
N ASN A 51 17.61 -5.94 -1.02
CA ASN A 51 18.32 -5.95 -2.30
C ASN A 51 17.82 -7.04 -3.26
N ALA A 52 16.78 -7.81 -2.89
CA ALA A 52 16.22 -8.80 -3.78
C ALA A 52 15.53 -8.10 -4.95
N ALA A 53 16.00 -8.37 -6.17
CA ALA A 53 15.33 -7.91 -7.37
C ALA A 53 14.01 -8.68 -7.52
N ASP A 54 12.91 -7.94 -7.68
CA ASP A 54 11.62 -8.55 -7.99
C ASP A 54 11.65 -9.10 -9.42
N PRO A 55 11.38 -10.39 -9.65
CA PRO A 55 11.30 -10.95 -10.99
C PRO A 55 10.13 -10.41 -11.83
N GLY A 56 9.29 -9.51 -11.29
CA GLY A 56 8.20 -8.86 -12.05
C GLY A 56 7.10 -9.84 -12.47
N LYS A 57 7.08 -11.05 -11.91
CA LYS A 57 6.15 -12.12 -12.27
C LYS A 57 4.70 -11.82 -11.84
N TYR A 58 4.53 -10.92 -10.88
CA TYR A 58 3.24 -10.55 -10.31
C TYR A 58 3.08 -9.02 -10.30
N THR A 59 3.22 -8.39 -11.48
CA THR A 59 2.91 -6.97 -11.66
C THR A 59 1.40 -6.76 -11.64
N SER A 60 0.92 -6.01 -10.66
CA SER A 60 -0.46 -5.54 -10.64
C SER A 60 -0.59 -4.31 -11.54
N PRO A 61 -1.70 -4.17 -12.30
CA PRO A 61 -2.00 -2.94 -13.04
C PRO A 61 -2.54 -1.81 -12.14
N PHE A 62 -2.67 -2.07 -10.84
CA PHE A 62 -3.13 -1.15 -9.80
C PHE A 62 -1.98 -0.72 -8.89
#